data_AF-A0A8J7C755-F1
#
_entry.id   AF-A0A8J7C755-F1
#
_cell.length_a   1.000
_cell.length_b   1.000
_cell.length_c   1.000
_cell.angle_alpha   90.00
_cell.angle_beta   90.00
_cell.angle_gamma   90.00
#
_symmetry.space_group_name_H-M   'P 1'
#
loop_
_entity.id
_entity.type
_entity.pdbx_description
1 polymer ?
#
loop_
_entity_poly.entity_id
_entity_poly.type
_entity_poly.pdbx_seq_one_letter_code
_entity_poly.pdbx_strand_id
1 'polypeptide(L)'
;MTADARIHDPKVETKTVERKLPTLRERVAETMSMYRLPEDEKLFDPFDATPQNFFVPQTLSTADTSIIGTPIATQAQCVRYLLRNNPNPNLKVSAEEIVAYYYEEGAREGIRPDVAFCQALKETGFFRYGGDVIPEQNNYCGLGTTGGGVKGEFFATPQLGVRAHIQHLLAYSSTRRPSMPVVDPRYGLVRQAYGSRTLGTWQDLNGRWAVPGRYYGQEILSMFRDVLIQ
;
A
#
# COMPACT_ATOMS: atom_id res chain seq x y z
N MET A 1 40.35 -69.44 -61.79
CA MET A 1 38.94 -69.18 -61.44
C MET A 1 38.94 -68.57 -60.04
N THR A 2 38.53 -67.35 -59.77
CA THR A 2 38.02 -66.21 -60.56
C THR A 2 38.22 -64.99 -59.66
N ALA A 3 38.78 -63.92 -60.21
CA ALA A 3 38.84 -62.61 -59.59
C ALA A 3 37.53 -61.88 -59.91
N ASP A 4 36.94 -61.19 -58.93
CA ASP A 4 35.97 -60.11 -59.16
C ASP A 4 36.15 -59.10 -58.04
N ALA A 5 36.89 -58.01 -58.31
CA ALA A 5 36.38 -56.77 -58.88
C ALA A 5 35.74 -55.88 -57.80
N ARG A 6 36.59 -55.03 -57.21
CA ARG A 6 36.21 -53.90 -56.35
C ARG A 6 35.37 -52.92 -57.18
N ILE A 7 34.09 -52.79 -56.86
CA ILE A 7 33.24 -51.72 -57.36
C ILE A 7 33.56 -50.48 -56.53
N HIS A 8 34.32 -49.56 -57.13
CA HIS A 8 34.60 -48.24 -56.56
C HIS A 8 33.46 -47.31 -57.02
N ASP A 9 32.63 -46.89 -56.07
CA ASP A 9 31.55 -45.93 -56.31
C ASP A 9 32.10 -44.52 -56.04
N PRO A 10 32.26 -43.63 -57.05
CA PRO A 10 32.81 -42.30 -56.84
C PRO A 10 31.69 -41.29 -56.87
N LYS A 11 31.12 -40.95 -55.70
CA LYS A 11 30.39 -39.69 -55.44
C LYS A 11 29.94 -39.61 -53.99
N VAL A 12 30.81 -39.10 -53.13
CA VAL A 12 30.36 -38.37 -51.94
C VAL A 12 30.91 -36.96 -52.10
N GLU A 13 30.14 -36.10 -52.76
CA GLU A 13 30.33 -34.66 -52.71
C GLU A 13 30.07 -34.20 -51.28
N THR A 14 31.11 -33.78 -50.58
CA THR A 14 30.99 -32.96 -49.38
C THR A 14 30.40 -31.62 -49.80
N LYS A 15 29.08 -31.48 -49.72
CA LYS A 15 28.42 -30.17 -49.78
C LYS A 15 28.75 -29.42 -48.49
N THR A 16 29.81 -28.63 -48.52
CA THR A 16 30.04 -27.57 -47.54
C THR A 16 28.90 -26.57 -47.69
N VAL A 17 27.90 -26.66 -46.81
CA VAL A 17 26.84 -25.65 -46.73
C VAL A 17 27.49 -24.39 -46.17
N GLU A 18 27.87 -23.45 -47.03
CA GLU A 18 28.20 -22.09 -46.59
C GLU A 18 26.95 -21.49 -45.93
N ARG A 19 26.91 -21.54 -44.59
CA ARG A 19 25.96 -20.74 -43.83
C ARG A 19 26.38 -19.28 -43.99
N LYS A 20 25.69 -18.56 -44.88
CA LYS A 20 25.78 -17.10 -44.94
C LYS A 20 25.54 -16.53 -43.54
N LEU A 21 26.51 -15.77 -43.04
CA LEU A 21 26.36 -15.06 -41.79
C LEU A 21 25.23 -14.06 -41.95
N PRO A 22 24.22 -14.05 -41.06
CA PRO A 22 23.09 -13.16 -41.19
C PRO A 22 23.57 -11.72 -41.17
N THR A 23 22.98 -10.91 -42.05
CA THR A 23 23.29 -9.49 -42.14
C THR A 23 22.97 -8.80 -40.82
N LEU A 24 23.61 -7.65 -40.57
CA LEU A 24 23.31 -6.83 -39.39
C LEU A 24 21.82 -6.52 -39.26
N ARG A 25 21.12 -6.31 -40.39
CA ARG A 25 19.67 -6.08 -40.40
C ARG A 25 18.86 -7.31 -39.94
N GLU A 26 19.23 -8.50 -40.41
CA GLU A 26 18.55 -9.74 -40.01
C GLU A 26 18.80 -10.04 -38.53
N ARG A 27 20.02 -9.84 -38.03
CA ARG A 27 20.36 -10.01 -36.61
C ARG A 27 19.63 -9.02 -35.70
N VAL A 28 19.49 -7.78 -36.15
CA VAL A 28 18.70 -6.75 -35.44
C VAL A 28 17.21 -7.12 -35.45
N ALA A 29 16.66 -7.59 -36.57
CA ALA A 29 15.26 -8.03 -36.64
C ALA A 29 14.99 -9.26 -35.74
N GLU A 30 15.90 -10.22 -35.67
CA GLU A 30 15.82 -11.38 -34.77
C GLU A 30 15.86 -10.96 -33.30
N THR A 31 16.77 -10.04 -32.97
CA THR A 31 16.89 -9.50 -31.61
C THR A 31 15.62 -8.73 -31.23
N MET A 32 15.11 -7.87 -32.12
CA MET A 32 13.87 -7.11 -31.91
C MET A 32 12.62 -7.99 -31.86
N SER A 33 12.62 -9.14 -32.53
CA SER A 33 11.55 -10.15 -32.44
C SER A 33 11.60 -10.89 -31.10
N MET A 34 12.79 -11.15 -30.56
CA MET A 34 12.99 -11.72 -29.22
C MET A 34 12.46 -10.81 -28.11
N TYR A 35 12.50 -9.48 -28.32
CA TYR A 35 11.97 -8.47 -27.40
C TYR A 35 10.55 -7.99 -27.74
N ARG A 36 9.84 -8.67 -28.65
CA ARG A 36 8.42 -8.39 -28.89
C ARG A 36 7.63 -8.88 -27.68
N LEU A 37 7.36 -7.96 -26.76
CA LEU A 37 6.51 -8.19 -25.60
C LEU A 37 5.10 -8.60 -26.08
N PRO A 38 4.42 -9.54 -25.40
CA PRO A 38 3.05 -9.91 -25.70
C PRO A 38 2.13 -8.67 -25.67
N GLU A 39 1.22 -8.52 -26.63
CA GLU A 39 0.31 -7.36 -26.74
C GLU A 39 -0.67 -7.21 -25.55
N ASP A 40 -0.65 -8.16 -24.63
CA ASP A 40 -1.45 -8.25 -23.41
C ASP A 40 -0.73 -7.72 -22.15
N GLU A 41 0.55 -7.36 -22.22
CA GLU A 41 1.21 -6.58 -21.19
C GLU A 41 0.99 -5.09 -21.46
N LYS A 42 -0.24 -4.60 -21.21
CA LYS A 42 -0.51 -3.17 -21.09
C LYS A 42 0.57 -2.58 -20.20
N LEU A 43 1.40 -1.73 -20.80
CA LEU A 43 2.45 -0.98 -20.14
C LEU A 43 1.99 -0.58 -18.74
N PHE A 44 2.79 -0.93 -17.75
CA PHE A 44 2.77 -0.23 -16.48
C PHE A 44 3.01 1.24 -16.79
N ASP A 45 1.93 2.01 -16.96
CA ASP A 45 2.00 3.45 -17.10
C ASP A 45 2.15 4.00 -15.67
N PRO A 46 3.32 4.53 -15.30
CA PRO A 46 3.51 5.13 -13.99
C PRO A 46 2.68 6.41 -13.78
N PHE A 47 1.93 6.86 -14.78
CA PHE A 47 1.11 8.07 -14.78
C PHE A 47 -0.39 7.85 -14.99
N ASP A 48 -0.87 6.61 -15.13
CA ASP A 48 -2.32 6.34 -15.24
C ASP A 48 -3.00 6.40 -13.86
N ALA A 49 -3.18 7.62 -13.37
CA ALA A 49 -4.00 7.96 -12.21
C ALA A 49 -5.46 8.16 -12.65
N THR A 50 -6.05 7.18 -13.34
CA THR A 50 -7.50 7.18 -13.58
C THR A 50 -8.22 7.06 -12.23
N PRO A 51 -9.11 8.01 -11.85
CA PRO A 51 -9.89 7.88 -10.63
C PRO A 51 -10.73 6.62 -10.72
N GLN A 52 -10.37 5.61 -9.91
CA GLN A 52 -11.21 4.44 -9.82
C GLN A 52 -12.50 4.86 -9.12
N ASN A 53 -13.61 4.84 -9.84
CA ASN A 53 -14.92 5.08 -9.25
C ASN A 53 -15.33 3.81 -8.49
N PHE A 54 -14.95 3.70 -7.22
CA PHE A 54 -15.30 2.57 -6.36
C PHE A 54 -16.45 2.94 -5.41
N PHE A 55 -17.28 1.96 -5.08
CA PHE A 55 -18.38 2.14 -4.14
C PHE A 55 -17.85 2.22 -2.70
N VAL A 56 -18.25 3.26 -1.97
CA VAL A 56 -18.00 3.41 -0.53
C VAL A 56 -19.32 3.17 0.21
N PRO A 57 -19.44 2.08 0.99
CA PRO A 57 -20.64 1.83 1.78
C PRO A 57 -20.88 2.94 2.81
N GLN A 58 -22.15 3.30 3.00
CA GLN A 58 -22.53 4.22 4.07
C GLN A 58 -22.51 3.48 5.41
N THR A 59 -21.72 3.97 6.36
CA THR A 59 -21.70 3.45 7.73
C THR A 59 -22.83 4.10 8.53
N LEU A 60 -23.76 3.29 9.04
CA LEU A 60 -25.01 3.77 9.64
C LEU A 60 -25.00 3.84 11.17
N SER A 61 -24.11 3.10 11.83
CA SER A 61 -24.07 3.06 13.30
C SER A 61 -22.71 2.64 13.84
N THR A 62 -22.52 2.79 15.15
CA THR A 62 -21.30 2.37 15.86
C THR A 62 -21.13 0.85 15.99
N ALA A 63 -22.16 0.07 15.60
CA ALA A 63 -22.07 -1.37 15.48
C ALA A 63 -21.37 -1.81 14.18
N ASP A 64 -21.31 -0.93 13.18
CA ASP A 64 -20.52 -1.15 11.97
C ASP A 64 -19.04 -0.88 12.27
N THR A 65 -18.26 -1.95 12.23
CA THR A 65 -16.82 -1.94 12.53
C THR A 65 -15.97 -2.15 11.29
N SER A 66 -16.50 -1.91 10.10
CA SER A 66 -15.76 -2.00 8.84
C SER A 66 -14.65 -0.94 8.73
N ILE A 67 -13.55 -1.30 8.07
CA ILE A 67 -12.46 -0.36 7.74
C ILE A 67 -12.88 0.58 6.61
N ILE A 68 -13.51 0.02 5.57
CA ILE A 68 -14.03 0.76 4.42
C ILE A 68 -15.44 1.25 4.76
N GLY A 69 -15.70 2.54 4.54
CA GLY A 69 -17.00 3.15 4.76
C GLY A 69 -16.93 4.67 4.96
N THR A 70 -18.09 5.31 5.01
CA THR A 70 -18.20 6.74 5.32
C THR A 70 -17.99 7.00 6.82
N PRO A 71 -17.44 8.16 7.23
CA PRO A 71 -17.36 8.50 8.65
C PRO A 71 -18.76 8.72 9.25
N ILE A 72 -18.89 8.45 10.55
CA ILE A 72 -20.04 8.88 11.37
C ILE A 72 -19.68 10.14 12.16
N ALA A 73 -18.46 10.19 12.72
CA ALA A 73 -18.04 11.37 13.45
C ALA A 73 -17.83 12.55 12.50
N THR A 74 -18.02 13.76 13.02
CA THR A 74 -17.66 15.00 12.34
C THR A 74 -16.22 15.37 12.67
N GLN A 75 -15.58 16.15 11.79
CA GLN A 75 -14.25 16.71 12.05
C GLN A 75 -14.21 17.48 13.39
N ALA A 76 -15.26 18.27 13.68
CA ALA A 76 -15.36 19.02 14.93
C ALA A 76 -15.40 18.13 16.18
N GLN A 77 -16.05 16.96 16.13
CA GLN A 77 -16.03 15.99 17.22
C GLN A 77 -14.63 15.38 17.39
N CYS A 78 -13.92 15.07 16.30
CA CYS A 78 -12.54 14.57 16.35
C CYS A 78 -11.58 15.61 16.96
N VAL A 79 -11.67 16.87 16.54
CA VAL A 79 -10.86 17.98 17.09
C VAL A 79 -11.14 18.15 18.59
N ARG A 80 -12.42 18.19 18.98
CA ARG A 80 -12.81 18.31 20.38
C ARG A 80 -12.27 17.15 21.22
N TYR A 81 -12.34 15.92 20.70
CA TYR A 81 -11.80 14.75 21.40
C TYR A 81 -10.31 14.89 21.65
N LEU A 82 -9.56 15.27 20.61
CA LEU A 82 -8.14 15.47 20.69
C LEU A 82 -7.81 16.52 21.74
N LEU A 83 -8.36 17.72 21.63
CA LEU A 83 -7.99 18.85 22.48
C LEU A 83 -8.46 18.70 23.93
N ARG A 84 -9.57 18.00 24.17
CA ARG A 84 -10.01 17.65 25.54
C ARG A 84 -9.00 16.74 26.22
N ASN A 85 -8.45 15.78 25.49
CA ASN A 85 -7.49 14.83 26.03
C ASN A 85 -6.08 15.42 26.06
N ASN A 86 -5.67 16.18 25.04
CA ASN A 86 -4.37 16.85 24.96
C ASN A 86 -4.54 18.29 24.44
N PRO A 87 -4.56 19.30 25.33
CA PRO A 87 -4.73 20.68 24.92
C PRO A 87 -3.58 21.26 24.09
N ASN A 88 -2.40 20.64 24.13
CA ASN A 88 -1.19 21.10 23.42
C ASN A 88 -0.56 19.92 22.64
N PRO A 89 -1.21 19.40 21.58
CA PRO A 89 -0.68 18.30 20.79
C PRO A 89 0.61 18.71 20.07
N ASN A 90 1.61 17.84 20.08
CA ASN A 90 2.89 18.11 19.43
C ASN A 90 2.78 17.75 17.93
N LEU A 91 2.21 18.70 17.20
CA LEU A 91 1.95 18.62 15.76
C LEU A 91 2.65 19.79 15.07
N LYS A 92 3.04 19.58 13.80
CA LYS A 92 3.57 20.66 12.94
C LYS A 92 2.48 21.53 12.31
N VAL A 93 1.21 21.17 12.54
CA VAL A 93 -0.01 21.82 12.05
C VAL A 93 -1.05 21.87 13.17
N SER A 94 -2.12 22.64 12.99
CA SER A 94 -3.23 22.69 13.96
C SER A 94 -3.97 21.36 14.11
N ALA A 95 -4.77 21.25 15.17
CA ALA A 95 -5.64 20.09 15.41
C ALA A 95 -6.70 19.94 14.31
N GLU A 96 -7.22 21.07 13.83
CA GLU A 96 -8.17 21.16 12.73
C GLU A 96 -7.56 20.66 11.43
N GLU A 97 -6.35 21.11 11.09
CA GLU A 97 -5.65 20.69 9.87
C GLU A 97 -5.32 19.20 9.86
N ILE A 98 -4.82 18.64 10.97
CA ILE A 98 -4.50 17.20 10.99
C ILE A 98 -5.76 16.36 10.81
N VAL A 99 -6.88 16.74 11.44
CA VAL A 99 -8.17 16.06 11.26
C VAL A 99 -8.67 16.22 9.83
N ALA A 100 -8.57 17.41 9.24
CA ALA A 100 -8.95 17.64 7.84
C ALA A 100 -8.18 16.72 6.89
N TYR A 101 -6.85 16.57 7.06
CA TYR A 101 -6.06 15.64 6.26
C TYR A 101 -6.54 14.20 6.35
N TYR A 102 -6.96 13.74 7.54
CA TYR A 102 -7.54 12.40 7.68
C TYR A 102 -8.82 12.25 6.87
N TYR A 103 -9.72 13.25 6.93
CA TYR A 103 -10.97 13.20 6.19
C TYR A 103 -10.75 13.27 4.68
N GLU A 104 -9.80 14.07 4.21
CA GLU A 104 -9.45 14.16 2.79
C GLU A 104 -8.83 12.87 2.26
N GLU A 105 -7.79 12.35 2.91
CA GLU A 105 -7.10 11.14 2.44
C GLU A 105 -7.98 9.89 2.64
N GLY A 106 -8.69 9.78 3.77
CA GLY A 106 -9.61 8.68 4.04
C GLY A 106 -10.78 8.63 3.05
N ALA A 107 -11.45 9.77 2.82
CA ALA A 107 -12.54 9.83 1.85
C ALA A 107 -12.08 9.48 0.43
N ARG A 108 -10.88 9.91 0.04
CA ARG A 108 -10.28 9.59 -1.27
C ARG A 108 -10.13 8.08 -1.49
N GLU A 109 -9.86 7.32 -0.43
CA GLU A 109 -9.65 5.87 -0.52
C GLU A 109 -10.85 5.04 -0.02
N GLY A 110 -11.91 5.69 0.48
CA GLY A 110 -13.06 5.05 1.12
C GLY A 110 -12.76 4.43 2.47
N ILE A 111 -11.63 4.79 3.09
CA ILE A 111 -11.25 4.35 4.43
C ILE A 111 -11.90 5.29 5.44
N ARG A 112 -12.51 4.74 6.49
CA ARG A 112 -13.18 5.51 7.54
C ARG A 112 -12.21 6.46 8.26
N PRO A 113 -12.27 7.78 8.01
CA PRO A 113 -11.27 8.72 8.51
C PRO A 113 -11.43 8.99 10.01
N ASP A 114 -12.65 8.91 10.53
CA ASP A 114 -12.99 9.06 11.94
C ASP A 114 -12.30 8.00 12.80
N VAL A 115 -12.31 6.74 12.35
CA VAL A 115 -11.67 5.63 13.07
C VAL A 115 -10.16 5.57 12.80
N ALA A 116 -9.70 5.87 11.59
CA ALA A 116 -8.26 6.00 11.29
C ALA A 116 -7.59 7.12 12.11
N PHE A 117 -8.30 8.22 12.35
CA PHE A 117 -7.83 9.25 13.27
C PHE A 117 -7.74 8.74 14.71
N CYS A 118 -8.73 7.97 15.19
CA CYS A 118 -8.66 7.33 16.51
C CYS A 118 -7.47 6.36 16.62
N GLN A 119 -7.16 5.62 15.56
CA GLN A 119 -5.96 4.80 15.50
C GLN A 119 -4.70 5.67 15.68
N ALA A 120 -4.60 6.81 14.99
CA ALA A 120 -3.46 7.72 15.20
C ALA A 120 -3.37 8.28 16.62
N LEU A 121 -4.50 8.62 17.25
CA LEU A 121 -4.52 9.03 18.65
C LEU A 121 -3.98 7.92 19.55
N LYS A 122 -4.33 6.66 19.29
CA LYS A 122 -3.79 5.52 20.03
C LYS A 122 -2.27 5.38 19.82
N GLU A 123 -1.82 5.36 18.57
CA GLU A 123 -0.41 5.14 18.21
C GLU A 123 0.52 6.24 18.74
N THR A 124 0.02 7.47 18.81
CA THR A 124 0.82 8.65 19.21
C THR A 124 0.57 9.08 20.65
N GLY A 125 -0.30 8.39 21.40
CA GLY A 125 -0.70 8.83 22.74
C GLY A 125 -1.37 10.21 22.74
N PHE A 126 -2.26 10.47 21.77
CA PHE A 126 -2.87 11.77 21.46
C PHE A 126 -1.84 12.84 21.07
N PHE A 127 -0.88 12.47 20.22
CA PHE A 127 0.23 13.33 19.80
C PHE A 127 1.08 13.87 20.96
N ARG A 128 1.15 13.12 22.07
CA ARG A 128 2.14 13.32 23.13
C ARG A 128 3.45 12.60 22.82
N TYR A 129 3.35 11.51 22.05
CA TYR A 129 4.40 10.53 21.84
C TYR A 129 4.87 9.91 23.16
N GLY A 130 5.99 9.19 23.14
CA GLY A 130 6.50 8.43 24.29
C GLY A 130 6.87 6.98 23.98
N GLY A 131 6.60 6.54 22.75
CA GLY A 131 7.14 5.31 22.17
C GLY A 131 8.32 5.60 21.22
N ASP A 132 8.51 4.73 20.23
CA ASP A 132 9.61 4.82 19.26
C ASP A 132 9.45 5.97 18.24
N VAL A 133 8.23 6.48 18.07
CA VAL A 133 7.94 7.58 17.14
C VAL A 133 8.06 8.93 17.86
N ILE A 134 8.69 9.90 17.20
CA ILE A 134 8.82 11.30 17.61
C ILE A 134 8.04 12.24 16.66
N PRO A 135 7.65 13.44 17.13
CA PRO A 135 6.86 14.40 16.33
C PRO A 135 7.46 14.74 14.95
N GLU A 136 8.78 14.78 14.86
CA GLU A 136 9.50 15.17 13.65
C GLU A 136 9.25 14.21 12.48
N GLN A 137 8.87 12.97 12.76
CA GLN A 137 8.63 11.92 11.77
C GLN A 137 7.34 12.09 10.98
N ASN A 138 6.35 12.82 11.51
CA ASN A 138 4.98 12.82 10.97
C ASN A 138 4.42 11.39 10.77
N ASN A 139 4.83 10.42 11.59
CA ASN A 139 4.45 9.01 11.45
C ASN A 139 3.34 8.66 12.44
N TYR A 140 2.09 8.85 12.03
CA TYR A 140 0.96 8.76 12.94
C TYR A 140 0.42 7.33 13.12
N CYS A 141 1.05 6.33 12.53
CA CYS A 141 0.62 4.92 12.57
C CYS A 141 1.71 3.93 13.02
N GLY A 142 2.89 4.41 13.40
CA GLY A 142 3.98 3.54 13.83
C GLY A 142 4.64 2.75 12.69
N LEU A 143 4.62 3.26 11.46
CA LEU A 143 5.26 2.57 10.33
C LEU A 143 6.76 2.38 10.56
N GLY A 144 7.24 1.15 10.40
CA GLY A 144 8.65 0.80 10.50
C GLY A 144 9.20 0.79 11.93
N THR A 145 8.37 0.91 12.97
CA THR A 145 8.82 0.73 14.35
C THR A 145 9.00 -0.77 14.63
N THR A 146 10.07 -1.11 15.34
CA THR A 146 10.39 -2.50 15.72
C THR A 146 10.43 -2.71 17.23
N GLY A 147 10.15 -1.67 18.03
CA GLY A 147 10.45 -1.65 19.46
C GLY A 147 11.91 -1.27 19.73
N GLY A 148 12.17 -0.79 20.95
CA GLY A 148 13.52 -0.59 21.47
C GLY A 148 14.22 0.70 21.02
N GLY A 149 13.47 1.74 20.63
CA GLY A 149 14.00 3.04 20.27
C GLY A 149 14.47 3.18 18.82
N VAL A 150 14.24 2.15 17.98
CA VAL A 150 14.51 2.25 16.54
C VAL A 150 13.47 3.19 15.93
N LYS A 151 13.95 4.31 15.40
CA LYS A 151 13.09 5.30 14.74
C LYS A 151 12.45 4.67 13.50
N GLY A 152 11.13 4.73 13.43
CA GLY A 152 10.37 4.35 12.24
C GLY A 152 10.53 5.33 11.07
N GLU A 153 9.57 5.29 10.14
CA GLU A 153 9.59 6.08 8.92
C GLU A 153 9.44 7.59 9.16
N PHE A 154 9.95 8.40 8.22
CA PHE A 154 9.84 9.86 8.22
C PHE A 154 9.07 10.33 6.98
N PHE A 155 8.10 11.22 7.18
CA PHE A 155 7.32 11.83 6.11
C PHE A 155 7.56 13.35 6.09
N ALA A 156 7.79 13.89 4.90
CA ALA A 156 8.18 15.29 4.72
C ALA A 156 7.13 16.29 5.24
N THR A 157 5.83 15.95 5.13
CA THR A 157 4.73 16.78 5.62
C THR A 157 3.74 15.96 6.45
N PRO A 158 2.96 16.61 7.34
CA PRO A 158 1.87 15.94 8.05
C PRO A 158 0.88 15.23 7.12
N GLN A 159 0.49 15.87 6.02
CA GLN A 159 -0.42 15.27 5.04
C GLN A 159 0.14 13.98 4.42
N LEU A 160 1.45 13.93 4.12
CA LEU A 160 2.09 12.70 3.63
C LEU A 160 2.12 11.59 4.69
N GLY A 161 2.29 11.95 5.97
CA GLY A 161 2.17 11.03 7.08
C GLY A 161 0.78 10.41 7.19
N VAL A 162 -0.26 11.23 7.07
CA VAL A 162 -1.66 10.77 7.02
C VAL A 162 -1.90 9.90 5.79
N ARG A 163 -1.41 10.31 4.61
CA ARG A 163 -1.53 9.50 3.38
C ARG A 163 -0.89 8.13 3.54
N ALA A 164 0.32 8.05 4.10
CA ALA A 164 0.99 6.77 4.34
C ALA A 164 0.17 5.87 5.27
N HIS A 165 -0.43 6.43 6.32
CA HIS A 165 -1.33 5.70 7.21
C HIS A 165 -2.55 5.15 6.44
N ILE A 166 -3.27 6.01 5.69
CA ILE A 166 -4.45 5.59 4.94
C ILE A 166 -4.09 4.55 3.87
N GLN A 167 -2.96 4.71 3.18
CA GLN A 167 -2.45 3.70 2.25
C GLN A 167 -2.15 2.38 2.96
N HIS A 168 -1.59 2.39 4.16
CA HIS A 168 -1.35 1.17 4.91
C HIS A 168 -2.65 0.44 5.26
N LEU A 169 -3.69 1.17 5.70
CA LEU A 169 -5.03 0.61 5.91
C LEU A 169 -5.63 0.06 4.61
N LEU A 170 -5.47 0.77 3.50
CA LEU A 170 -5.92 0.30 2.18
C LEU A 170 -5.19 -1.00 1.78
N ALA A 171 -3.90 -1.11 2.05
CA ALA A 171 -3.12 -2.31 1.78
C ALA A 171 -3.64 -3.54 2.53
N TYR A 172 -4.22 -3.38 3.72
CA TYR A 172 -4.88 -4.48 4.42
C TYR A 172 -6.29 -4.76 3.91
N SER A 173 -7.05 -3.71 3.56
CA SER A 173 -8.50 -3.81 3.37
C SER A 173 -8.96 -3.92 1.91
N SER A 174 -8.09 -3.64 0.94
CA SER A 174 -8.43 -3.68 -0.48
C SER A 174 -7.26 -4.12 -1.37
N THR A 175 -7.58 -4.77 -2.48
CA THR A 175 -6.62 -5.08 -3.57
C THR A 175 -6.51 -3.93 -4.58
N ARG A 176 -7.33 -2.88 -4.44
CA ARG A 176 -7.30 -1.70 -5.30
C ARG A 176 -5.97 -0.95 -5.13
N ARG A 177 -5.50 -0.31 -6.20
CA ARG A 177 -4.37 0.62 -6.12
C ARG A 177 -4.80 1.94 -5.46
N PRO A 178 -3.93 2.58 -4.65
CA PRO A 178 -4.22 3.91 -4.12
C PRO A 178 -4.42 4.91 -5.26
N SER A 179 -5.27 5.91 -5.03
CA SER A 179 -5.61 6.94 -6.01
C SER A 179 -4.50 8.00 -6.14
N MET A 180 -3.62 8.10 -5.14
CA MET A 180 -2.43 8.95 -5.15
C MET A 180 -1.15 8.10 -5.17
N PRO A 181 0.00 8.65 -5.58
CA PRO A 181 1.28 7.95 -5.51
C PRO A 181 1.53 7.33 -4.12
N VAL A 182 2.04 6.11 -4.12
CA VAL A 182 2.34 5.37 -2.90
C VAL A 182 3.49 6.04 -2.17
N VAL A 183 3.24 6.43 -0.92
CA VAL A 183 4.24 7.00 0.01
C VAL A 183 4.48 6.11 1.22
N ASP A 184 3.60 5.15 1.50
CA ASP A 184 3.87 4.08 2.46
C ASP A 184 4.94 3.10 1.91
N PRO A 185 6.16 3.08 2.50
CA PRO A 185 7.23 2.20 2.00
C PRO A 185 6.94 0.72 2.22
N ARG A 186 5.96 0.37 3.07
CA ARG A 186 5.56 -1.00 3.38
C ARG A 186 4.35 -1.47 2.56
N TYR A 187 3.72 -0.60 1.76
CA TYR A 187 2.50 -0.91 1.02
C TYR A 187 2.65 -2.17 0.15
N GLY A 188 3.73 -2.21 -0.64
CA GLY A 188 4.02 -3.35 -1.52
C GLY A 188 4.25 -4.65 -0.76
N LEU A 189 4.93 -4.58 0.40
CA LEU A 189 5.19 -5.75 1.26
C LEU A 189 3.90 -6.32 1.83
N VAL A 190 3.00 -5.46 2.32
CA VAL A 190 1.68 -5.88 2.81
C VAL A 190 0.88 -6.50 1.67
N ARG A 191 0.83 -5.85 0.50
CA ARG A 191 0.07 -6.39 -0.63
C ARG A 191 0.60 -7.72 -1.13
N GLN A 192 1.93 -7.90 -1.17
CA GLN A 192 2.55 -9.17 -1.53
C GLN A 192 2.21 -10.28 -0.52
N ALA A 193 2.28 -9.99 0.79
CA ALA A 193 1.99 -10.97 1.83
C ALA A 193 0.51 -11.40 1.86
N TYR A 194 -0.41 -10.48 1.57
CA TYR A 194 -1.84 -10.76 1.59
C TYR A 194 -2.37 -11.31 0.26
N GLY A 195 -1.73 -11.00 -0.87
CA GLY A 195 -2.15 -11.48 -2.19
C GLY A 195 -3.53 -10.96 -2.56
N SER A 196 -4.51 -11.85 -2.70
CA SER A 196 -5.92 -11.49 -2.91
C SER A 196 -6.73 -11.32 -1.61
N ARG A 197 -6.14 -11.63 -0.44
CA ARG A 197 -6.84 -11.53 0.84
C ARG A 197 -6.94 -10.07 1.29
N THR A 198 -8.01 -9.78 2.02
CA THR A 198 -8.28 -8.47 2.63
C THR A 198 -8.88 -8.64 4.02
N LEU A 199 -8.75 -7.59 4.84
CA LEU A 199 -9.36 -7.47 6.16
C LEU A 199 -10.62 -6.60 6.06
N GLY A 200 -11.70 -7.01 6.74
CA GLY A 200 -12.99 -6.32 6.65
C GLY A 200 -13.19 -5.30 7.75
N THR A 201 -12.69 -5.58 8.95
CA THR A 201 -13.02 -4.85 10.18
C THR A 201 -11.78 -4.40 10.95
N TRP A 202 -11.96 -3.39 11.82
CA TRP A 202 -10.87 -2.89 12.67
C TRP A 202 -10.30 -3.96 13.61
N GLN A 203 -11.13 -4.90 14.08
CA GLN A 203 -10.70 -6.02 14.92
C GLN A 203 -9.85 -7.03 14.15
N ASP A 204 -10.01 -7.11 12.83
CA ASP A 204 -9.16 -7.97 12.01
C ASP A 204 -7.69 -7.52 12.07
N LEU A 205 -7.40 -6.25 12.40
CA LEU A 205 -6.04 -5.73 12.58
C LEU A 205 -5.33 -6.28 13.83
N ASN A 206 -6.06 -6.94 14.73
CA ASN A 206 -5.49 -7.54 15.95
C ASN A 206 -4.37 -8.52 15.60
N GLY A 207 -3.22 -8.35 16.25
CA GLY A 207 -2.02 -9.15 16.03
C GLY A 207 -1.37 -9.01 14.64
N ARG A 208 -1.90 -8.14 13.77
CA ARG A 208 -1.40 -7.91 12.40
C ARG A 208 -0.80 -6.51 12.24
N TRP A 209 -1.44 -5.51 12.83
CA TRP A 209 -0.92 -4.14 12.88
C TRP A 209 0.06 -3.97 14.04
N ALA A 210 -0.32 -4.46 15.23
CA ALA A 210 0.52 -4.44 16.43
C ALA A 210 0.54 -5.83 17.07
N VAL A 211 1.70 -6.23 17.62
CA VAL A 211 1.90 -7.51 18.31
C VAL A 211 2.21 -7.23 19.79
N PRO A 212 1.55 -7.89 20.76
CA PRO A 212 0.57 -8.98 20.60
C PRO A 212 -0.84 -8.53 20.19
N GLY A 213 -1.20 -7.25 20.36
CA GLY A 213 -2.38 -6.60 19.76
C GLY A 213 -3.75 -7.30 19.94
N ARG A 214 -3.97 -8.02 21.05
CA ARG A 214 -5.16 -8.90 21.22
C ARG A 214 -6.51 -8.16 21.17
N TYR A 215 -6.54 -6.91 21.63
CA TYR A 215 -7.75 -6.07 21.68
C TYR A 215 -7.58 -4.75 20.91
N TYR A 216 -6.63 -4.71 19.99
CA TYR A 216 -6.19 -3.48 19.34
C TYR A 216 -7.34 -2.73 18.64
N GLY A 217 -8.08 -3.41 17.76
CA GLY A 217 -9.23 -2.84 17.07
C GLY A 217 -10.37 -2.48 18.02
N GLN A 218 -10.59 -3.26 19.08
CA GLN A 218 -11.60 -2.95 20.10
C GLN A 218 -11.29 -1.65 20.83
N GLU A 219 -10.02 -1.40 21.18
CA GLU A 219 -9.58 -0.17 21.82
C GLU A 219 -9.77 1.04 20.91
N ILE A 220 -9.42 0.93 19.61
CA ILE A 220 -9.65 1.99 18.62
C ILE A 220 -11.15 2.29 18.47
N LEU A 221 -11.98 1.25 18.36
CA LEU A 221 -13.44 1.40 18.27
C LEU A 221 -14.05 1.98 19.56
N SER A 222 -13.45 1.72 20.72
CA SER A 222 -13.84 2.36 21.98
C SER A 222 -13.58 3.86 21.92
N MET A 223 -12.38 4.27 21.49
CA MET A 223 -12.04 5.69 21.31
C MET A 223 -12.99 6.36 20.31
N PHE A 224 -13.33 5.69 19.21
CA PHE A 224 -14.31 6.19 18.25
C PHE A 224 -15.70 6.41 18.89
N ARG A 225 -16.17 5.52 19.78
CA ARG A 225 -17.42 5.75 20.51
C ARG A 225 -17.32 6.96 21.44
N ASP A 226 -16.18 7.15 22.09
CA ASP A 226 -15.91 8.34 22.91
C ASP A 226 -15.88 9.63 22.08
N VAL A 227 -15.52 9.56 20.79
CA VAL A 227 -15.62 10.70 19.87
C VAL A 227 -17.08 11.18 19.73
N LEU A 228 -18.04 10.26 19.71
CA LEU A 228 -19.43 10.57 19.38
C LEU A 228 -20.26 11.10 20.54
N ILE A 229 -19.90 10.81 21.78
CA ILE A 229 -20.72 11.10 22.98
C ILE A 229 -20.31 12.40 23.72
N GLN A 230 -19.61 13.31 23.05
CA GLN A 230 -19.03 14.53 23.64
C GLN A 230 -19.95 15.74 23.70
#